data_AF-A0A1G7SVU2-F1
#
_entry.id   AF-A0A1G7SVU2-F1
#
_cell.length_a   1.000
_cell.length_b   1.000
_cell.length_c   1.000
_cell.angle_alpha   90.00
_cell.angle_beta   90.00
_cell.angle_gamma   90.00
#
_symmetry.space_group_name_H-M   'P 1'
#
loop_
_entity.id
_entity.type
_entity.pdbx_description
1 polymer ?
#
loop_
_entity_poly.entity_id
_entity_poly.type
_entity_poly.pdbx_seq_one_letter_code
_entity_poly.pdbx_strand_id
1 'polypeptide(L)'
;MRIDVAEVERLADPVTVRRGRDYADEGAVGPVRHVADGVRATVTGSEPYAVELASGPDGVEFRCSCPVGVTGAFCKHCVALALVAAGSPGTAADPRAYLETLGRDELIDMLLDAAGRDEMLHTRLAAAAADPGAPESLRRILYDAIVPHGYVRYDEAYGHLQTVDAVVDRVAALLDAGRADLVLELTEYAGDCAERAVEYVDDSDGLFGGLRDRLADLHLAACEAIRPDPRELARRLHSRESAGGDLGLFDDAVSRYADLLGEPGLALYRELVERDWAALPEQAGGFDPARRRILSTLEALAALTGDVDAEVAAMARDLSSGYQYLRIAERLQRADRHDDALRWAERGLESHGLTDARLVDLAAEEHHRAGRGAAAADLLGRVLDRAPTVGNYQRLAEHARRAGTWAARRDDAFARLRVEVDQREPPRYRWQPAADASPLVEVLLWEGDPDGAWAQAQRGGCSGSTVMRLARACRELRPQEVIPLYQREIDAAIGRKNNSAYAEAVELLVEVKSLFETDGFADYLVELRRRHRAKRNLVALLAARGW
;
A
#
# COMPACT_ATOMS: atom_id res chain seq x y z
N MET A 1 -31.40 21.53 -9.97
CA MET A 1 -30.67 20.80 -11.02
C MET A 1 -31.58 19.76 -11.66
N ARG A 2 -31.59 19.61 -12.98
CA ARG A 2 -32.32 18.54 -13.68
C ARG A 2 -31.29 17.52 -14.16
N ILE A 3 -31.27 16.33 -13.55
CA ILE A 3 -30.34 15.27 -13.97
C ILE A 3 -30.79 14.77 -15.35
N ASP A 4 -29.90 14.84 -16.34
CA ASP A 4 -30.13 14.18 -17.63
C ASP A 4 -29.85 12.68 -17.48
N VAL A 5 -30.93 11.91 -17.42
CA VAL A 5 -30.86 10.44 -17.34
C VAL A 5 -30.08 9.87 -18.53
N ALA A 6 -30.18 10.47 -19.72
CA ALA A 6 -29.48 9.97 -20.90
C ALA A 6 -27.96 10.20 -20.81
N GLU A 7 -27.51 11.21 -20.07
CA GLU A 7 -26.10 11.45 -19.78
C GLU A 7 -25.58 10.46 -18.75
N VAL A 8 -26.34 10.25 -17.67
CA VAL A 8 -25.97 9.30 -16.61
C VAL A 8 -25.91 7.86 -17.13
N GLU A 9 -26.84 7.46 -18.00
CA GLU A 9 -26.83 6.12 -18.60
C GLU A 9 -25.64 5.87 -19.53
N ARG A 10 -24.94 6.92 -20.01
CA ARG A 10 -23.70 6.78 -20.79
C ARG A 10 -22.45 6.57 -19.93
N LEU A 11 -22.54 6.86 -18.62
CA LEU A 11 -21.43 6.71 -17.68
C LEU A 11 -21.28 5.27 -17.13
N ALA A 12 -22.26 4.42 -17.39
CA ALA A 12 -22.29 3.03 -16.93
C ALA A 12 -22.54 2.06 -18.09
N ASP A 13 -22.03 0.84 -17.97
CA ASP A 13 -22.31 -0.21 -18.94
C ASP A 13 -23.80 -0.66 -18.88
N PRO A 14 -24.34 -1.28 -19.95
CA PRO A 14 -25.76 -1.66 -20.02
C PRO A 14 -26.25 -2.60 -18.91
N VAL A 15 -25.38 -3.43 -18.33
CA VAL A 15 -25.73 -4.31 -17.21
C VAL A 15 -25.87 -3.49 -15.93
N THR A 16 -24.96 -2.55 -15.69
CA THR A 16 -25.02 -1.63 -14.55
C THR A 16 -26.24 -0.70 -14.63
N VAL A 17 -26.56 -0.18 -15.82
CA VAL A 17 -27.76 0.64 -16.04
C VAL A 17 -29.04 -0.14 -15.71
N ARG A 18 -29.16 -1.37 -16.23
CA ARG A 18 -30.32 -2.24 -15.94
C ARG A 18 -30.49 -2.47 -14.44
N ARG A 19 -29.41 -2.84 -13.74
CA ARG A 19 -29.45 -3.07 -12.29
C ARG A 19 -29.79 -1.79 -11.51
N GLY A 20 -29.37 -0.63 -11.99
CA GLY A 20 -29.73 0.65 -11.38
C GLY A 20 -31.22 0.98 -11.53
N ARG A 21 -31.82 0.65 -12.68
CA ARG A 21 -33.27 0.72 -12.88
C ARG A 21 -34.02 -0.21 -11.93
N ASP A 22 -33.57 -1.46 -11.81
CA ASP A 22 -34.17 -2.43 -10.88
C ASP A 22 -34.20 -1.87 -9.44
N TYR A 23 -33.10 -1.27 -8.97
CA TYR A 23 -33.01 -0.66 -7.63
C TYR A 23 -33.94 0.57 -7.46
N ALA A 24 -34.09 1.38 -8.51
CA ALA A 24 -35.01 2.52 -8.49
C ALA A 24 -36.47 2.03 -8.40
N ASP A 25 -36.82 1.02 -9.20
CA ASP A 25 -38.17 0.45 -9.28
C ASP A 25 -38.55 -0.32 -8.00
N GLU A 26 -37.58 -0.96 -7.35
CA GLU A 26 -37.75 -1.66 -6.07
C GLU A 26 -37.86 -0.71 -4.87
N GLY A 27 -37.72 0.61 -5.06
CA GLY A 27 -37.77 1.59 -3.98
C GLY A 27 -36.56 1.53 -3.05
N ALA A 28 -35.42 1.04 -3.55
CA ALA A 28 -34.19 0.92 -2.76
C ALA A 28 -33.52 2.27 -2.46
N VAL A 29 -33.92 3.33 -3.15
CA VAL A 29 -33.42 4.70 -2.94
C VAL A 29 -34.23 5.35 -1.82
N GLY A 30 -33.56 5.71 -0.72
CA GLY A 30 -34.15 6.46 0.38
C GLY A 30 -34.50 7.90 -0.02
N PRO A 31 -34.94 8.73 0.95
CA PRO A 31 -35.33 10.11 0.68
C PRO A 31 -34.21 10.91 -0.01
N VAL A 32 -34.50 11.40 -1.22
CA VAL A 32 -33.55 12.20 -2.00
C VAL A 32 -33.47 13.61 -1.40
N ARG A 33 -32.27 14.02 -1.02
CA ARG A 33 -31.97 15.37 -0.52
C ARG A 33 -31.31 16.17 -1.64
N HIS A 34 -31.88 17.33 -1.97
CA HIS A 34 -31.26 18.28 -2.88
C HIS A 34 -30.22 19.10 -2.11
N VAL A 35 -29.00 19.20 -2.63
CA VAL A 35 -27.92 20.05 -2.12
C VAL A 35 -27.58 21.11 -3.17
N ALA A 36 -26.80 22.13 -2.80
CA ALA A 36 -26.53 23.30 -3.65
C ALA A 36 -26.15 22.93 -5.10
N ASP A 37 -25.28 21.93 -5.26
CA ASP A 37 -24.73 21.53 -6.57
C ASP A 37 -25.16 20.13 -7.01
N GLY A 38 -26.15 19.50 -6.35
CA GLY A 38 -26.38 18.06 -6.50
C GLY A 38 -27.58 17.45 -5.80
N VAL A 39 -27.58 16.12 -5.75
CA VAL A 39 -28.52 15.29 -4.97
C VAL A 39 -27.77 14.23 -4.17
N ARG A 40 -28.29 13.92 -2.98
CA ARG A 40 -27.75 12.88 -2.09
C ARG A 40 -28.87 11.97 -1.61
N ALA A 41 -28.60 10.68 -1.50
CA ALA A 41 -29.49 9.73 -0.85
C ALA A 41 -28.71 8.53 -0.31
N THR A 42 -29.34 7.80 0.61
CA THR A 42 -28.91 6.44 0.96
C THR A 42 -29.61 5.44 0.05
N VAL A 43 -28.85 4.58 -0.63
CA VAL A 43 -29.38 3.50 -1.47
C VAL A 43 -29.13 2.16 -0.78
N THR A 44 -30.20 1.43 -0.50
CA THR A 44 -30.18 0.15 0.20
C THR A 44 -29.82 -0.98 -0.77
N GLY A 45 -28.67 -1.62 -0.58
CA GLY A 45 -28.26 -2.81 -1.32
C GLY A 45 -28.05 -4.00 -0.38
N SER A 46 -26.90 -4.66 -0.49
CA SER A 46 -26.43 -5.59 0.55
C SER A 46 -26.25 -4.88 1.90
N GLU A 47 -25.93 -3.59 1.86
CA GLU A 47 -25.78 -2.66 2.98
C GLU A 47 -26.34 -1.29 2.55
N PRO A 48 -26.62 -0.35 3.47
CA PRO A 48 -26.94 1.03 3.12
C PRO A 48 -25.70 1.76 2.57
N TYR A 49 -25.79 2.27 1.35
CA TYR A 49 -24.70 3.02 0.71
C TYR A 49 -25.05 4.51 0.59
N ALA A 50 -24.15 5.38 1.01
CA ALA A 50 -24.28 6.82 0.77
C ALA A 50 -23.93 7.12 -0.70
N VAL A 51 -24.80 7.85 -1.40
CA VAL A 51 -24.65 8.17 -2.82
C VAL A 51 -24.87 9.65 -3.03
N GLU A 52 -23.96 10.26 -3.78
CA GLU A 52 -24.00 11.68 -4.14
C GLU A 52 -23.79 11.84 -5.66
N LEU A 53 -24.57 12.73 -6.26
CA LEU A 53 -24.42 13.16 -7.66
C LEU A 53 -24.38 14.69 -7.69
N ALA A 54 -23.38 15.27 -8.34
CA ALA A 54 -23.21 16.71 -8.46
C ALA A 54 -22.94 17.14 -9.90
N SER A 55 -23.19 18.40 -10.23
CA SER A 55 -22.74 18.99 -11.50
C SER A 55 -21.29 19.45 -11.37
N GLY A 56 -20.41 18.89 -12.19
CA GLY A 56 -19.03 19.36 -12.37
C GLY A 56 -18.83 20.09 -13.70
N PRO A 57 -17.67 20.75 -13.89
CA PRO A 57 -17.34 21.47 -15.12
C PRO A 57 -17.27 20.58 -16.37
N ASP A 58 -17.00 19.27 -16.21
CA ASP A 58 -16.86 18.28 -17.28
C ASP A 58 -17.99 17.24 -17.34
N GLY A 59 -19.10 17.47 -16.62
CA GLY A 59 -20.28 16.58 -16.58
C GLY A 59 -20.71 16.20 -15.17
N VAL A 60 -21.39 15.05 -15.00
CA VAL A 60 -21.87 14.59 -13.69
C VAL A 60 -20.73 14.02 -12.84
N GLU A 61 -20.43 14.67 -11.72
CA GLU A 61 -19.58 14.13 -10.66
C GLU A 61 -20.38 13.20 -9.75
N PHE A 62 -19.74 12.15 -9.23
CA PHE A 62 -20.42 11.16 -8.40
C PHE A 62 -19.52 10.61 -7.30
N ARG A 63 -20.13 10.26 -6.17
CA ARG A 63 -19.52 9.47 -5.10
C ARG A 63 -20.50 8.42 -4.63
N CYS A 64 -19.99 7.22 -4.34
CA CYS A 64 -20.78 6.17 -3.71
C CYS A 64 -19.90 5.34 -2.78
N SER A 65 -20.35 5.10 -1.56
CA SER A 65 -19.62 4.31 -0.55
C SER A 65 -19.61 2.80 -0.82
N CYS A 66 -20.11 2.33 -1.97
CA CYS A 66 -20.11 0.90 -2.30
C CYS A 66 -18.76 0.45 -2.87
N PRO A 67 -18.44 -0.86 -2.84
CA PRO A 67 -17.16 -1.40 -3.31
C PRO A 67 -16.78 -1.01 -4.75
N VAL A 68 -17.76 -0.72 -5.62
CA VAL A 68 -17.54 -0.26 -7.00
C VAL A 68 -17.42 1.26 -7.08
N GLY A 69 -18.15 1.99 -6.23
CA GLY A 69 -18.12 3.45 -6.20
C GLY A 69 -16.80 4.00 -5.65
N VAL A 70 -16.20 3.32 -4.67
CA VAL A 70 -14.90 3.70 -4.10
C VAL A 70 -13.75 3.58 -5.10
N THR A 71 -13.89 2.77 -6.15
CA THR A 71 -12.88 2.67 -7.23
C THR A 71 -13.03 3.77 -8.29
N GLY A 72 -13.96 4.72 -8.08
CA GLY A 72 -14.27 5.79 -9.05
C GLY A 72 -15.08 5.32 -10.26
N ALA A 73 -15.74 4.17 -10.19
CA ALA A 73 -16.58 3.67 -11.29
C ALA A 73 -18.07 4.00 -11.04
N PHE A 74 -18.78 4.40 -12.11
CA PHE A 74 -20.20 4.78 -12.02
C PHE A 74 -21.05 3.53 -11.74
N CYS A 75 -21.54 3.40 -10.50
CA CYS A 75 -22.16 2.17 -10.03
C CYS A 75 -23.69 2.18 -10.20
N LYS A 76 -24.31 1.00 -10.03
CA LYS A 76 -25.78 0.86 -10.10
C LYS A 76 -26.54 1.74 -9.10
N HIS A 77 -25.94 2.08 -7.95
CA HIS A 77 -26.58 2.95 -6.97
C HIS A 77 -26.60 4.42 -7.43
N CYS A 78 -25.54 4.87 -8.12
CA CYS A 78 -25.50 6.18 -8.79
C CYS A 78 -26.57 6.27 -9.89
N VAL A 79 -26.73 5.21 -10.69
CA VAL A 79 -27.81 5.11 -11.68
C VAL A 79 -29.18 5.18 -11.01
N ALA A 80 -29.40 4.42 -9.93
CA ALA A 80 -30.68 4.40 -9.22
C ALA A 80 -31.04 5.77 -8.64
N LEU A 81 -30.10 6.46 -7.99
CA LEU A 81 -30.32 7.82 -7.48
C LEU A 81 -30.63 8.82 -8.62
N ALA A 82 -29.92 8.74 -9.75
CA ALA A 82 -30.16 9.60 -10.90
C ALA A 82 -31.58 9.44 -11.46
N LEU A 83 -32.06 8.21 -11.58
CA LEU A 83 -33.40 7.89 -12.07
C LEU A 83 -34.50 8.39 -11.14
N VAL A 84 -34.36 8.14 -9.83
CA VAL A 84 -35.34 8.59 -8.83
C VAL A 84 -35.38 10.12 -8.74
N ALA A 85 -34.22 10.78 -8.77
CA ALA A 85 -34.12 12.24 -8.77
C ALA A 85 -34.65 12.88 -10.06
N ALA A 86 -34.62 12.19 -11.19
CA ALA A 86 -35.19 12.67 -12.45
C ALA A 86 -36.72 12.52 -12.53
N GLY A 87 -37.28 11.47 -11.88
CA GLY A 87 -38.72 11.20 -11.83
C GLY A 87 -39.48 12.00 -10.76
N SER A 88 -38.78 12.47 -9.73
CA SER A 88 -39.33 13.32 -8.67
C SER A 88 -38.65 14.69 -8.70
N PRO A 89 -39.17 15.69 -9.44
CA PRO A 89 -38.74 17.06 -9.23
C PRO A 89 -39.18 17.45 -7.82
N GLY A 90 -38.27 17.30 -6.86
CA GLY A 90 -38.57 17.54 -5.47
C GLY A 90 -39.03 18.97 -5.28
N THR A 91 -40.28 19.17 -4.85
CA THR A 91 -40.67 20.34 -4.07
C THR A 91 -40.16 20.18 -2.63
N ALA A 92 -38.90 19.79 -2.49
CA ALA A 92 -38.24 19.86 -1.20
C ALA A 92 -38.13 21.35 -0.90
N ALA A 93 -38.72 21.79 0.22
CA ALA A 93 -38.50 23.14 0.72
C ALA A 93 -36.98 23.38 0.72
N ASP A 94 -36.51 24.33 -0.08
CA ASP A 94 -35.09 24.64 -0.18
C ASP A 94 -34.68 25.28 1.15
N PRO A 95 -33.85 24.60 1.98
CA PRO A 95 -33.44 25.15 3.25
C PRO A 95 -32.73 26.48 3.07
N ARG A 96 -31.98 26.68 1.98
CA ARG A 96 -31.34 27.96 1.69
C ARG A 96 -32.38 29.05 1.45
N ALA A 97 -33.34 28.84 0.54
CA ALA A 97 -34.40 29.80 0.28
C ALA A 97 -35.20 30.14 1.55
N TYR A 98 -35.46 29.17 2.43
CA TYR A 98 -36.09 29.43 3.72
C TYR A 98 -35.20 30.25 4.66
N LEU A 99 -33.92 29.89 4.83
CA LEU A 99 -32.97 30.63 5.66
C LEU A 99 -32.79 32.08 5.16
N GLU A 100 -32.84 32.32 3.85
CA GLU A 100 -32.80 33.66 3.24
C GLU A 100 -34.03 34.52 3.59
N THR A 101 -35.15 33.92 4.01
CA THR A 101 -36.33 34.67 4.50
C THR A 101 -36.25 35.05 5.98
N LEU A 102 -35.35 34.43 6.75
CA LEU A 102 -35.24 34.65 8.20
C LEU A 102 -34.45 35.92 8.53
N GLY A 103 -34.77 36.51 9.68
CA GLY A 103 -33.99 37.62 10.23
C GLY A 103 -32.62 37.16 10.75
N ARG A 104 -31.68 38.11 10.88
CA ARG A 104 -30.33 37.83 11.43
C ARG A 104 -30.38 37.13 12.80
N ASP A 105 -31.24 37.58 13.69
CA ASP A 105 -31.31 37.04 15.07
C ASP A 105 -31.88 35.62 15.07
N GLU A 106 -32.89 35.33 14.25
CA GLU A 106 -33.44 33.97 14.08
C GLU A 106 -32.41 32.99 13.50
N LEU A 107 -31.57 33.47 12.58
CA LEU A 107 -30.46 32.67 12.04
C LEU A 107 -29.38 32.40 13.09
N ILE A 108 -29.05 33.39 13.92
CA ILE A 108 -28.09 33.22 15.03
C ILE A 108 -28.63 32.21 16.03
N ASP A 109 -29.88 32.36 16.48
CA ASP A 109 -30.48 31.44 17.45
C ASP A 109 -30.55 30.01 16.90
N MET A 110 -30.90 29.84 15.61
CA MET A 110 -30.90 28.53 14.97
C MET A 110 -29.51 27.89 14.91
N LEU A 111 -28.47 28.69 14.64
CA LEU A 111 -27.07 28.22 14.63
C LEU A 111 -26.59 27.88 16.05
N LEU A 112 -26.95 28.66 17.06
CA LEU A 112 -26.61 28.40 18.46
C LEU A 112 -27.33 27.14 18.97
N ASP A 113 -28.60 26.93 18.61
CA ASP A 113 -29.35 25.72 18.94
C ASP A 113 -28.80 24.48 18.22
N ALA A 114 -28.29 24.63 16.99
CA ALA A 114 -27.61 23.57 16.27
C ALA A 114 -26.26 23.24 16.94
N ALA A 115 -25.48 24.26 17.28
CA ALA A 115 -24.21 24.12 17.99
C ALA A 115 -24.39 23.49 19.38
N GLY A 116 -25.47 23.79 20.09
CA GLY A 116 -25.80 23.14 21.36
C GLY A 116 -26.04 21.62 21.26
N ARG A 117 -26.24 21.09 20.05
CA ARG A 117 -26.45 19.66 19.76
C ARG A 117 -25.30 19.01 18.99
N ASP A 118 -24.40 19.81 18.42
CA ASP A 118 -23.27 19.39 17.58
C ASP A 118 -21.99 20.03 18.13
N GLU A 119 -21.21 19.24 18.85
CA GLU A 119 -19.98 19.66 19.52
C GLU A 119 -18.94 20.23 18.53
N MET A 120 -18.86 19.65 17.33
CA MET A 120 -17.94 20.10 16.31
C MET A 120 -18.33 21.47 15.76
N LEU A 121 -19.63 21.69 15.51
CA LEU A 121 -20.13 23.01 15.11
C LEU A 121 -19.92 24.04 16.22
N HIS A 122 -20.16 23.69 17.48
CA HIS A 122 -19.88 24.54 18.63
C HIS A 122 -18.41 24.98 18.67
N THR A 123 -17.47 24.05 18.55
CA THR A 123 -16.03 24.34 18.57
C THR A 123 -15.62 25.23 17.40
N ARG A 124 -16.16 25.01 16.18
CA ARG A 124 -15.89 25.89 15.02
C ARG A 124 -16.38 27.32 15.24
N LEU A 125 -17.59 27.49 15.80
CA LEU A 125 -18.12 28.81 16.12
C LEU A 125 -17.34 29.50 17.24
N ALA A 126 -16.94 28.76 18.28
CA ALA A 126 -16.08 29.27 19.35
C ALA A 126 -14.72 29.73 18.81
N ALA A 127 -14.11 28.96 17.89
CA ALA A 127 -12.87 29.33 17.21
C ALA A 127 -13.00 30.59 16.36
N ALA A 128 -14.12 30.75 15.65
CA ALA A 128 -14.40 31.94 14.86
C ALA A 128 -14.60 33.18 15.75
N ALA A 129 -15.20 33.01 16.93
CA ALA A 129 -15.44 34.09 17.89
C ALA A 129 -14.23 34.43 18.78
N ALA A 130 -13.20 33.59 18.80
CA ALA A 130 -12.02 33.76 19.64
C ALA A 130 -11.24 35.02 19.27
N ASP A 131 -10.86 35.80 20.29
CA ASP A 131 -9.92 36.90 20.14
C ASP A 131 -8.52 36.35 19.81
N PRO A 132 -7.97 36.64 18.63
CA PRO A 132 -6.61 36.20 18.26
C PRO A 132 -5.53 36.75 19.20
N GLY A 133 -5.81 37.86 19.91
CA GLY A 133 -4.92 38.47 20.88
C GLY A 133 -4.93 37.81 22.26
N ALA A 134 -5.75 36.77 22.50
CA ALA A 134 -5.91 36.10 23.79
C ALA A 134 -5.42 34.64 23.73
N PRO A 135 -4.13 34.36 24.07
CA PRO A 135 -3.52 33.04 23.91
C PRO A 135 -4.26 31.92 24.66
N GLU A 136 -4.74 32.20 25.88
CA GLU A 136 -5.48 31.23 26.69
C GLU A 136 -6.82 30.82 26.05
N SER A 137 -7.46 31.72 25.31
CA SER A 137 -8.68 31.38 24.57
C SER A 137 -8.36 30.41 23.42
N LEU A 138 -7.28 30.66 22.69
CA LEU A 138 -6.84 29.80 21.59
C LEU A 138 -6.36 28.44 22.09
N ARG A 139 -5.64 28.39 23.22
CA ARG A 139 -5.26 27.12 23.86
C ARG A 139 -6.46 26.26 24.19
N ARG A 140 -7.47 26.84 24.85
CA ARG A 140 -8.70 26.11 25.18
C ARG A 140 -9.38 25.56 23.93
N ILE A 141 -9.49 26.37 22.88
CA ILE A 141 -10.15 25.97 21.64
C ILE A 141 -9.35 24.91 20.88
N LEU A 142 -8.02 24.99 20.87
CA LEU A 142 -7.15 23.94 20.34
C LEU A 142 -7.34 22.63 21.09
N TYR A 143 -7.39 22.70 22.42
CA TYR A 143 -7.63 21.52 23.25
C TYR A 143 -8.98 20.88 22.92
N ASP A 144 -10.06 21.67 22.95
CA ASP A 144 -11.42 21.20 22.70
C ASP A 144 -11.59 20.67 21.26
N ALA A 145 -10.84 21.20 20.29
CA ALA A 145 -10.87 20.72 18.91
C ALA A 145 -10.05 19.44 18.70
N ILE A 146 -8.86 19.34 19.29
CA ILE A 146 -7.91 18.26 19.02
C ILE A 146 -8.20 17.03 19.88
N VAL A 147 -8.48 17.24 21.17
CA VAL A 147 -8.62 16.18 22.18
C VAL A 147 -10.09 15.80 22.32
N PRO A 148 -10.53 14.67 21.75
CA PRO A 148 -11.94 14.30 21.81
C PRO A 148 -12.35 13.91 23.23
N HIS A 149 -13.61 14.13 23.58
CA HIS A 149 -14.20 13.69 24.85
C HIS A 149 -14.49 12.17 24.92
N GLY A 150 -14.23 11.45 23.81
CA GLY A 150 -14.39 10.00 23.69
C GLY A 150 -13.66 9.46 22.46
N TYR A 151 -13.86 8.18 22.14
CA TYR A 151 -13.26 7.58 20.95
C TYR A 151 -13.96 8.08 19.68
N VAL A 152 -13.19 8.62 18.73
CA VAL A 152 -13.68 9.06 17.43
C VAL A 152 -13.58 7.90 16.43
N ARG A 153 -14.73 7.50 15.89
CA ARG A 153 -14.79 6.39 14.94
C ARG A 153 -14.33 6.82 13.54
N TYR A 154 -13.97 5.83 12.72
CA TYR A 154 -13.53 6.04 11.34
C TYR A 154 -14.46 6.96 10.51
N ASP A 155 -15.78 6.80 10.64
CA ASP A 155 -16.78 7.60 9.92
C ASP A 155 -16.92 9.04 10.43
N GLU A 156 -16.42 9.33 11.63
CA GLU A 156 -16.43 10.66 12.27
C GLU A 156 -15.06 11.37 12.17
N ALA A 157 -13.98 10.61 11.97
CA ALA A 157 -12.59 11.09 11.97
C ALA A 157 -12.35 12.24 10.99
N TYR A 158 -12.92 12.17 9.78
CA TYR A 158 -12.80 13.25 8.79
C TYR A 158 -13.47 14.55 9.25
N GLY A 159 -14.66 14.44 9.86
CA GLY A 159 -15.36 15.59 10.39
C GLY A 159 -14.58 16.23 11.55
N HIS A 160 -14.06 15.40 12.45
CA HIS A 160 -13.19 15.82 13.55
C HIS A 160 -11.98 16.62 13.03
N LEU A 161 -11.27 16.08 12.03
CA LEU A 161 -10.12 16.76 11.44
C LEU A 161 -10.49 18.11 10.81
N GLN A 162 -11.63 18.23 10.12
CA GLN A 162 -12.10 19.52 9.59
C GLN A 162 -12.31 20.57 10.70
N THR A 163 -12.75 20.15 11.89
CA THR A 163 -12.86 21.04 13.04
C THR A 163 -11.49 21.48 13.52
N VAL A 164 -10.55 20.54 13.65
CA VAL A 164 -9.16 20.85 14.00
C VAL A 164 -8.54 21.82 13.00
N ASP A 165 -8.68 21.54 11.70
CA ASP A 165 -8.12 22.36 10.62
C ASP A 165 -8.60 23.80 10.68
N ALA A 166 -9.88 24.01 10.95
CA ALA A 166 -10.45 25.34 11.09
C ALA A 166 -9.87 26.12 12.29
N VAL A 167 -9.48 25.43 13.37
CA VAL A 167 -8.80 26.06 14.51
C VAL A 167 -7.33 26.33 14.17
N VAL A 168 -6.65 25.39 13.51
CA VAL A 168 -5.26 25.55 13.06
C VAL A 168 -5.13 26.70 12.05
N ASP A 169 -6.12 26.93 11.19
CA ASP A 169 -6.20 28.12 10.32
C ASP A 169 -6.12 29.44 11.11
N ARG A 170 -6.72 29.48 12.32
CA ARG A 170 -6.66 30.67 13.19
C ARG A 170 -5.26 30.87 13.76
N VAL A 171 -4.58 29.79 14.11
CA VAL A 171 -3.18 29.84 14.54
C VAL A 171 -2.29 30.30 13.38
N ALA A 172 -2.51 29.78 12.17
CA ALA A 172 -1.77 30.19 10.99
C ALA A 172 -1.91 31.70 10.70
N ALA A 173 -3.12 32.25 10.80
CA ALA A 173 -3.40 33.67 10.58
C ALA A 173 -2.66 34.61 11.55
N LEU A 174 -2.18 34.12 12.70
CA LEU A 174 -1.35 34.91 13.62
C LEU A 174 0.04 35.18 13.05
N LEU A 175 0.59 34.33 12.17
CA LEU A 175 1.84 34.60 11.47
C LEU A 175 1.71 35.86 10.62
N ASP A 176 0.64 35.96 9.82
CA ASP A 176 0.37 37.13 8.98
C ASP A 176 0.14 38.39 9.82
N ALA A 177 -0.39 38.24 11.03
CA ALA A 177 -0.55 39.32 12.00
C ALA A 177 0.75 39.69 12.75
N GLY A 178 1.89 39.09 12.41
CA GLY A 178 3.19 39.36 13.04
C GLY A 178 3.34 38.81 14.45
N ARG A 179 2.51 37.83 14.84
CA ARG A 179 2.48 37.20 16.16
C ARG A 179 3.13 35.81 16.14
N ALA A 180 4.31 35.72 15.53
CA ALA A 180 5.06 34.47 15.42
C ALA A 180 5.40 33.86 16.79
N ASP A 181 5.60 34.70 17.82
CA ASP A 181 5.78 34.29 19.23
C ASP A 181 4.64 33.38 19.71
N LEU A 182 3.40 33.76 19.42
CA LEU A 182 2.22 32.99 19.78
C LEU A 182 2.07 31.73 18.94
N VAL A 183 2.40 31.80 17.64
CA VAL A 183 2.32 30.62 16.78
C VAL A 183 3.30 29.54 17.23
N LEU A 184 4.52 29.94 17.61
CA LEU A 184 5.50 29.03 18.19
C LEU A 184 4.95 28.34 19.45
N GLU A 185 4.36 29.09 20.38
CA GLU A 185 3.77 28.52 21.60
C GLU A 185 2.56 27.61 21.32
N LEU A 186 1.65 28.05 20.46
CA LEU A 186 0.39 27.37 20.17
C LEU A 186 0.60 26.10 19.34
N THR A 187 1.57 26.07 18.43
CA THR A 187 1.89 24.87 17.65
C THR A 187 2.49 23.77 18.52
N GLU A 188 3.37 24.12 19.46
CA GLU A 188 3.85 23.17 20.45
C GLU A 188 2.73 22.64 21.35
N TYR A 189 1.86 23.54 21.83
CA TYR A 189 0.72 23.15 22.65
C TYR A 189 -0.27 22.25 21.88
N ALA A 190 -0.56 22.59 20.62
CA ALA A 190 -1.39 21.77 19.74
C ALA A 190 -0.75 20.41 19.47
N GLY A 191 0.57 20.36 19.34
CA GLY A 191 1.34 19.11 19.26
C GLY A 191 1.14 18.23 20.49
N ASP A 192 1.31 18.80 21.68
CA ASP A 192 1.08 18.09 22.96
C ASP A 192 -0.38 17.58 23.06
N CYS A 193 -1.34 18.32 22.52
CA CYS A 193 -2.75 17.87 22.44
C CYS A 193 -2.92 16.72 21.43
N ALA A 194 -2.28 16.81 20.26
CA ALA A 194 -2.40 15.82 19.20
C ALA A 194 -1.77 14.48 19.59
N GLU A 195 -0.60 14.51 20.25
CA GLU A 195 0.04 13.33 20.84
C GLU A 195 -0.87 12.62 21.85
N ARG A 196 -1.66 13.37 22.62
CA ARG A 196 -2.64 12.79 23.55
C ARG A 196 -3.88 12.25 22.85
N ALA A 197 -4.25 12.81 21.72
CA ALA A 197 -5.48 12.49 21.01
C ALA A 197 -5.33 11.29 20.06
N VAL A 198 -4.13 11.02 19.57
CA VAL A 198 -3.88 10.01 18.52
C VAL A 198 -4.37 8.61 18.91
N GLU A 199 -4.30 8.21 20.19
CA GLU A 199 -4.80 6.92 20.67
C GLU A 199 -6.35 6.83 20.75
N TYR A 200 -7.04 7.97 20.66
CA TYR A 200 -8.49 8.08 20.80
C TYR A 200 -9.20 8.34 19.46
N VAL A 201 -8.47 8.39 18.35
CA VAL A 201 -9.03 8.60 17.01
C VAL A 201 -8.65 7.42 16.13
N ASP A 202 -9.62 6.86 15.40
CA ASP A 202 -9.36 5.88 14.36
C ASP A 202 -8.65 6.53 13.17
N ASP A 203 -7.32 6.60 13.24
CA ASP A 203 -6.47 7.20 12.22
C ASP A 203 -6.00 6.21 11.14
N SER A 204 -6.83 5.22 10.82
CA SER A 204 -6.47 4.18 9.83
C SER A 204 -6.09 4.76 8.44
N ASP A 205 -6.60 5.94 8.10
CA ASP A 205 -6.27 6.67 6.85
C ASP A 205 -5.09 7.65 7.00
N GLY A 206 -4.48 7.77 8.19
CA GLY A 206 -3.33 8.65 8.44
C GLY A 206 -3.65 10.15 8.42
N LEU A 207 -4.89 10.53 8.75
CA LEU A 207 -5.38 11.91 8.84
C LEU A 207 -4.59 12.74 9.86
N PHE A 208 -4.24 12.18 11.02
CA PHE A 208 -3.42 12.86 12.03
C PHE A 208 -1.98 13.08 11.55
N GLY A 209 -1.48 12.27 10.62
CA GLY A 209 -0.22 12.53 9.92
C GLY A 209 -0.23 13.88 9.18
N GLY A 210 -1.36 14.23 8.55
CA GLY A 210 -1.53 15.54 7.92
C GLY A 210 -1.56 16.70 8.91
N LEU A 211 -2.22 16.53 10.07
CA LEU A 211 -2.21 17.52 11.16
C LEU A 211 -0.79 17.73 11.69
N ARG A 212 -0.06 16.63 11.93
CA ARG A 212 1.34 16.65 12.38
C ARG A 212 2.20 17.49 11.45
N ASP A 213 2.17 17.19 10.15
CA ASP A 213 3.00 17.87 9.16
C ASP A 213 2.68 19.38 9.11
N ARG A 214 1.38 19.71 9.18
CA ARG A 214 0.90 21.09 9.20
C ARG A 214 1.33 21.87 10.45
N LEU A 215 1.26 21.26 11.64
CA LEU A 215 1.74 21.87 12.88
C LEU A 215 3.26 22.07 12.83
N ALA A 216 4.01 21.11 12.29
CA ALA A 216 5.45 21.22 12.11
C ALA A 216 5.83 22.31 11.09
N ASP A 217 5.03 22.53 10.04
CA ASP A 217 5.23 23.62 9.06
C ASP A 217 5.03 24.98 9.71
N LEU A 218 3.94 25.15 10.48
CA LEU A 218 3.66 26.40 11.19
C LEU A 218 4.71 26.71 12.27
N HIS A 219 5.16 25.68 12.99
CA HIS A 219 6.23 25.83 13.98
C HIS A 219 7.54 26.28 13.31
N LEU A 220 7.91 25.67 12.17
CA LEU A 220 9.08 26.08 11.40
C LEU A 220 8.96 27.52 10.91
N ALA A 221 7.83 27.89 10.30
CA ALA A 221 7.58 29.24 9.81
C ALA A 221 7.64 30.29 10.95
N ALA A 222 7.13 29.96 12.14
CA ALA A 222 7.26 30.81 13.32
C ALA A 222 8.73 30.99 13.74
N CYS A 223 9.52 29.92 13.77
CA CYS A 223 10.95 29.99 14.03
C CYS A 223 11.72 30.80 12.96
N GLU A 224 11.34 30.70 11.69
CA GLU A 224 11.95 31.49 10.61
C GLU A 224 11.66 33.00 10.75
N ALA A 225 10.46 33.35 11.20
CA ALA A 225 10.06 34.73 11.46
C ALA A 225 10.72 35.30 12.72
N ILE A 226 10.83 34.52 13.80
CA ILE A 226 11.43 34.93 15.08
C ILE A 226 12.96 34.99 14.97
N ARG A 227 13.58 34.05 14.24
CA ARG A 227 15.02 33.78 14.24
C ARG A 227 15.58 33.61 15.66
N PRO A 228 15.13 32.58 16.41
CA PRO A 228 15.59 32.33 17.77
C PRO A 228 17.11 32.09 17.82
N ASP A 229 17.73 32.26 18.99
CA ASP A 229 19.12 31.88 19.18
C ASP A 229 19.30 30.39 18.81
N PRO A 230 20.26 30.04 17.93
CA PRO A 230 20.36 28.67 17.42
C PRO A 230 20.62 27.62 18.50
N ARG A 231 21.30 27.99 19.60
CA ARG A 231 21.57 27.07 20.71
C ARG A 231 20.34 26.91 21.61
N GLU A 232 19.55 27.96 21.79
CA GLU A 232 18.25 27.85 22.47
C GLU A 232 17.27 26.99 21.67
N LEU A 233 17.19 27.19 20.36
CA LEU A 233 16.36 26.36 19.48
C LEU A 233 16.81 24.88 19.52
N ALA A 234 18.11 24.61 19.48
CA ALA A 234 18.64 23.24 19.59
C ALA A 234 18.19 22.54 20.88
N ARG A 235 18.30 23.20 22.03
CA ARG A 235 17.84 22.64 23.32
C ARG A 235 16.34 22.37 23.32
N ARG A 236 15.57 23.29 22.75
CA ARG A 236 14.11 23.20 22.70
C ARG A 236 13.66 22.02 21.84
N LEU A 237 14.19 21.92 20.62
CA LEU A 237 13.87 20.83 19.68
C LEU A 237 14.33 19.47 20.23
N HIS A 238 15.57 19.38 20.75
CA HIS A 238 16.03 18.16 21.39
C HIS A 238 15.11 17.75 22.54
N SER A 239 14.74 18.68 23.42
CA SER A 239 13.87 18.33 24.55
C SER A 239 12.53 17.77 24.09
N ARG A 240 11.99 18.25 22.97
CA ARG A 240 10.73 17.78 22.39
C ARG A 240 10.90 16.43 21.70
N GLU A 241 11.93 16.26 20.87
CA GLU A 241 12.22 14.98 20.19
C GLU A 241 12.50 13.87 21.21
N SER A 242 13.30 14.15 22.26
CA SER A 242 13.60 13.19 23.34
C SER A 242 12.41 12.83 24.21
N ALA A 243 11.38 13.70 24.30
CA ALA A 243 10.22 13.45 25.16
C ALA A 243 9.40 12.24 24.72
N GLY A 244 9.48 11.84 23.45
CA GLY A 244 8.62 10.79 22.95
C GLY A 244 7.41 11.32 22.19
N GLY A 245 6.55 10.40 21.79
CA GLY A 245 5.32 10.68 21.07
C GLY A 245 5.03 9.56 20.08
N ASP A 246 3.76 9.20 19.95
CA ASP A 246 3.29 8.23 18.96
C ASP A 246 3.02 8.94 17.62
N LEU A 247 2.68 10.24 17.65
CA LEU A 247 2.48 11.05 16.46
C LEU A 247 3.82 11.52 15.87
N GLY A 248 4.80 11.82 16.72
CA GLY A 248 6.18 12.12 16.30
C GLY A 248 6.34 13.51 15.68
N LEU A 249 5.72 14.54 16.27
CA LEU A 249 5.72 15.90 15.69
C LEU A 249 7.11 16.48 15.39
N PHE A 250 8.08 16.17 16.25
CA PHE A 250 9.46 16.66 16.16
C PHE A 250 10.46 15.57 15.76
N ASP A 251 9.96 14.46 15.19
CA ASP A 251 10.84 13.45 14.61
C ASP A 251 11.68 14.08 13.47
N ASP A 252 12.99 13.83 13.47
CA ASP A 252 13.95 14.40 12.51
C ASP A 252 13.99 15.94 12.51
N ALA A 253 13.76 16.56 13.68
CA ALA A 253 13.86 18.00 13.86
C ALA A 253 15.23 18.56 13.43
N VAL A 254 16.30 17.78 13.57
CA VAL A 254 17.65 18.26 13.22
C VAL A 254 17.80 18.54 11.73
N SER A 255 17.24 17.70 10.86
CA SER A 255 17.26 17.90 9.41
C SER A 255 16.34 19.04 9.02
N ARG A 256 15.13 19.06 9.58
CA ARG A 256 14.09 20.04 9.25
C ARG A 256 14.46 21.47 9.63
N TYR A 257 15.21 21.66 10.71
CA TYR A 257 15.60 22.98 11.23
C TYR A 257 17.07 23.31 10.96
N ALA A 258 17.78 22.53 10.13
CA ALA A 258 19.23 22.64 9.93
C ALA A 258 19.70 24.07 9.60
N ASP A 259 18.99 24.77 8.72
CA ASP A 259 19.33 26.13 8.30
C ASP A 259 19.20 27.17 9.43
N LEU A 260 18.23 26.98 10.34
CA LEU A 260 18.03 27.86 11.50
C LEU A 260 19.00 27.53 12.63
N LEU A 261 19.32 26.26 12.81
CA LEU A 261 20.30 25.81 13.80
C LEU A 261 21.71 26.25 13.42
N GLY A 262 22.05 26.24 12.13
CA GLY A 262 23.41 26.50 11.66
C GLY A 262 24.45 25.63 12.37
N GLU A 263 25.73 25.97 12.22
CA GLU A 263 26.80 25.24 12.90
C GLU A 263 26.67 25.28 14.45
N PRO A 264 26.41 26.43 15.10
CA PRO A 264 26.40 26.49 16.57
C PRO A 264 25.26 25.69 17.20
N GLY A 265 24.09 25.65 16.56
CA GLY A 265 22.94 24.88 17.00
C GLY A 265 23.12 23.39 16.76
N LEU A 266 23.58 23.00 15.55
CA LEU A 266 23.86 21.59 15.22
C LEU A 266 24.97 20.99 16.08
N ALA A 267 26.01 21.76 16.40
CA ALA A 267 27.07 21.34 17.32
C ALA A 267 26.52 21.02 18.72
N LEU A 268 25.71 21.91 19.28
CA LEU A 268 25.07 21.68 20.57
C LEU A 268 24.07 20.52 20.52
N TYR A 269 23.27 20.40 19.46
CA TYR A 269 22.33 19.29 19.29
C TYR A 269 23.08 17.95 19.33
N ARG A 270 24.21 17.85 18.62
CA ARG A 270 25.09 16.67 18.64
C ARG A 270 25.62 16.37 20.03
N GLU A 271 26.11 17.37 20.77
CA GLU A 271 26.57 17.17 22.15
C GLU A 271 25.47 16.59 23.06
N LEU A 272 24.25 17.08 22.92
CA LEU A 272 23.11 16.63 23.72
C LEU A 272 22.69 15.18 23.36
N VAL A 273 22.59 14.85 22.06
CA VAL A 273 22.22 13.51 21.61
C VAL A 273 23.31 12.48 21.95
N GLU A 274 24.59 12.84 21.83
CA GLU A 274 25.72 11.97 22.24
C GLU A 274 25.71 11.72 23.76
N ARG A 275 25.38 12.73 24.56
CA ARG A 275 25.21 12.57 26.00
C ARG A 275 24.07 11.60 26.32
N ASP A 276 22.94 11.74 25.65
CA ASP A 276 21.77 10.89 25.84
C ASP A 276 22.07 9.45 25.39
N TRP A 277 22.78 9.25 24.27
CA TRP A 277 23.29 7.96 23.83
C TRP A 277 24.20 7.31 24.87
N ALA A 278 25.15 8.06 25.44
CA ALA A 278 26.07 7.57 26.46
C ALA A 278 25.38 7.22 27.79
N ALA A 279 24.21 7.81 28.05
CA ALA A 279 23.40 7.53 29.23
C ALA A 279 22.48 6.29 29.08
N LEU A 280 22.29 5.78 27.86
CA LEU A 280 21.46 4.60 27.63
C LEU A 280 22.07 3.35 28.29
N PRO A 281 21.26 2.52 28.97
CA PRO A 281 21.73 1.25 29.49
C PRO A 281 22.11 0.30 28.34
N GLU A 282 22.99 -0.65 28.62
CA GLU A 282 23.30 -1.74 27.68
C GLU A 282 22.01 -2.52 27.37
N GLN A 283 21.76 -2.78 26.09
CA GLN A 283 20.47 -3.33 25.65
C GLN A 283 20.37 -4.82 25.99
N ALA A 284 19.34 -5.21 26.74
CA ALA A 284 19.06 -6.60 27.11
C ALA A 284 18.29 -7.41 26.02
N GLY A 285 18.33 -6.95 24.76
CA GLY A 285 17.53 -7.45 23.64
C GLY A 285 16.15 -6.81 23.53
N GLY A 286 15.49 -6.95 22.36
CA GLY A 286 14.17 -6.38 22.08
C GLY A 286 14.20 -5.01 21.39
N PHE A 287 13.04 -4.53 20.95
CA PHE A 287 12.89 -3.22 20.33
C PHE A 287 12.84 -2.11 21.40
N ASP A 288 13.70 -1.11 21.29
CA ASP A 288 13.75 0.06 22.16
C ASP A 288 13.50 1.33 21.33
N PRO A 289 12.31 1.96 21.45
CA PRO A 289 11.97 3.18 20.72
C PRO A 289 12.91 4.36 21.01
N ALA A 290 13.37 4.52 22.25
CA ALA A 290 14.24 5.63 22.64
C ALA A 290 15.62 5.47 21.98
N ARG A 291 16.17 4.25 22.02
CA ARG A 291 17.42 3.93 21.31
C ARG A 291 17.31 4.15 19.81
N ARG A 292 16.23 3.67 19.17
CA ARG A 292 16.01 3.87 17.72
C ARG A 292 15.99 5.35 17.37
N ARG A 293 15.28 6.16 18.16
CA ARG A 293 15.19 7.61 17.95
C ARG A 293 16.55 8.28 18.00
N ILE A 294 17.30 8.05 19.08
CA ILE A 294 18.65 8.61 19.25
C ILE A 294 19.57 8.21 18.09
N LEU A 295 19.53 6.95 17.65
CA LEU A 295 20.30 6.50 16.48
C LEU A 295 19.89 7.22 15.21
N SER A 296 18.59 7.37 14.96
CA SER A 296 18.07 8.11 13.80
C SER A 296 18.55 9.56 13.80
N THR A 297 18.50 10.24 14.95
CA THR A 297 18.97 11.62 15.08
C THR A 297 20.50 11.73 14.88
N LEU A 298 21.27 10.75 15.36
CA LEU A 298 22.73 10.69 15.12
C LEU A 298 23.06 10.49 13.64
N GLU A 299 22.33 9.61 12.95
CA GLU A 299 22.48 9.40 11.51
C GLU A 299 22.14 10.68 10.73
N ALA A 300 21.04 11.36 11.07
CA ALA A 300 20.65 12.64 10.47
C ALA A 300 21.71 13.74 10.70
N LEU A 301 22.21 13.87 11.93
CA LEU A 301 23.31 14.79 12.28
C LEU A 301 24.62 14.51 11.53
N ALA A 302 24.88 13.25 11.19
CA ALA A 302 26.04 12.86 10.39
C ALA A 302 25.79 13.17 8.90
N ALA A 303 24.58 12.91 8.38
CA ALA A 303 24.23 13.22 6.99
C ALA A 303 24.35 14.72 6.69
N LEU A 304 23.99 15.58 7.65
CA LEU A 304 24.12 17.04 7.51
C LEU A 304 25.57 17.54 7.38
N THR A 305 26.59 16.75 7.74
CA THR A 305 27.99 17.15 7.52
C THR A 305 28.46 16.90 6.09
N GLY A 306 27.77 16.03 5.34
CA GLY A 306 28.21 15.51 4.04
C GLY A 306 29.43 14.58 4.13
N ASP A 307 29.86 14.19 5.33
CA ASP A 307 30.96 13.25 5.55
C ASP A 307 30.44 11.81 5.58
N VAL A 308 30.73 11.08 4.49
CA VAL A 308 30.34 9.67 4.34
C VAL A 308 30.91 8.79 5.45
N ASP A 309 32.13 9.06 5.94
CA ASP A 309 32.72 8.25 7.01
C ASP A 309 32.01 8.50 8.35
N ALA A 310 31.60 9.75 8.61
CA ALA A 310 30.80 10.08 9.79
C ALA A 310 29.42 9.40 9.75
N GLU A 311 28.76 9.39 8.59
CA GLU A 311 27.49 8.70 8.39
C GLU A 311 27.63 7.19 8.61
N VAL A 312 28.64 6.56 8.01
CA VAL A 312 28.92 5.14 8.21
C VAL A 312 29.22 4.84 9.67
N ALA A 313 29.96 5.70 10.37
CA ALA A 313 30.24 5.53 11.79
C ALA A 313 28.97 5.64 12.67
N ALA A 314 28.05 6.55 12.35
CA ALA A 314 26.77 6.66 13.04
C ALA A 314 25.89 5.43 12.81
N MET A 315 25.73 4.99 11.55
CA MET A 315 24.98 3.78 11.18
C MET A 315 25.57 2.52 11.81
N ALA A 316 26.90 2.44 11.91
CA ALA A 316 27.61 1.29 12.50
C ALA A 316 27.41 1.14 14.02
N ARG A 317 26.73 2.09 14.68
CA ARG A 317 26.30 1.95 16.09
C ARG A 317 25.18 0.93 16.25
N ASP A 318 24.44 0.61 15.19
CA ASP A 318 23.50 -0.51 15.14
C ASP A 318 23.86 -1.50 14.03
N LEU A 319 24.35 -2.67 14.43
CA LEU A 319 24.66 -3.78 13.53
C LEU A 319 23.81 -5.03 13.84
N SER A 320 22.62 -4.82 14.42
CA SER A 320 21.73 -5.87 14.94
C SER A 320 21.12 -6.78 13.86
N SER A 321 21.18 -6.41 12.59
CA SER A 321 20.62 -7.20 11.49
C SER A 321 21.42 -7.04 10.19
N GLY A 322 21.27 -7.99 9.27
CA GLY A 322 21.82 -7.90 7.91
C GLY A 322 21.34 -6.65 7.15
N TYR A 323 20.14 -6.17 7.46
CA TYR A 323 19.60 -4.93 6.88
C TYR A 323 20.44 -3.69 7.24
N GLN A 324 21.00 -3.61 8.45
CA GLN A 324 21.86 -2.47 8.81
C GLN A 324 23.16 -2.46 8.00
N TYR A 325 23.75 -3.63 7.76
CA TYR A 325 24.90 -3.76 6.85
C TYR A 325 24.55 -3.37 5.42
N LEU A 326 23.36 -3.75 4.93
CA LEU A 326 22.86 -3.34 3.62
C LEU A 326 22.77 -1.82 3.52
N ARG A 327 22.14 -1.14 4.50
CA ARG A 327 22.02 0.32 4.50
C ARG A 327 23.39 1.00 4.40
N ILE A 328 24.37 0.52 5.17
CA ILE A 328 25.76 1.04 5.13
C ILE A 328 26.38 0.83 3.75
N ALA A 329 26.27 -0.38 3.20
CA ALA A 329 26.82 -0.72 1.89
C ALA A 329 26.18 0.11 0.77
N GLU A 330 24.86 0.31 0.78
CA GLU A 330 24.17 1.18 -0.18
C GLU A 330 24.59 2.65 -0.03
N ARG A 331 24.80 3.14 1.19
CA ARG A 331 25.27 4.50 1.43
C ARG A 331 26.66 4.73 0.82
N LEU A 332 27.56 3.76 0.98
CA LEU A 332 28.89 3.76 0.37
C LEU A 332 28.82 3.63 -1.16
N GLN A 333 27.91 2.82 -1.68
CA GLN A 333 27.68 2.70 -3.12
C GLN A 333 27.22 4.02 -3.74
N ARG A 334 26.30 4.75 -3.10
CA ARG A 334 25.85 6.09 -3.53
C ARG A 334 26.97 7.14 -3.47
N ALA A 335 28.04 6.88 -2.72
CA ALA A 335 29.25 7.71 -2.66
C ALA A 335 30.38 7.19 -3.57
N ASP A 336 30.09 6.28 -4.50
CA ASP A 336 31.06 5.63 -5.40
C ASP A 336 32.20 4.86 -4.68
N ARG A 337 32.05 4.55 -3.39
CA ARG A 337 33.02 3.78 -2.57
C ARG A 337 32.73 2.28 -2.63
N HIS A 338 32.76 1.73 -3.83
CA HIS A 338 32.36 0.33 -4.12
C HIS A 338 33.16 -0.73 -3.36
N ASP A 339 34.47 -0.57 -3.20
CA ASP A 339 35.29 -1.52 -2.45
C ASP A 339 34.91 -1.56 -0.96
N ASP A 340 34.51 -0.42 -0.39
CA ASP A 340 34.08 -0.33 1.00
C ASP A 340 32.68 -0.91 1.16
N ALA A 341 31.78 -0.62 0.20
CA ALA A 341 30.45 -1.20 0.15
C ALA A 341 30.50 -2.73 0.14
N LEU A 342 31.38 -3.31 -0.68
CA LEU A 342 31.57 -4.76 -0.73
C LEU A 342 32.10 -5.32 0.60
N ARG A 343 33.10 -4.68 1.22
CA ARG A 343 33.61 -5.13 2.52
C ARG A 343 32.54 -5.11 3.61
N TRP A 344 31.69 -4.08 3.62
CA TRP A 344 30.56 -4.01 4.54
C TRP A 344 29.50 -5.07 4.24
N ALA A 345 29.22 -5.33 2.96
CA ALA A 345 28.28 -6.37 2.56
C ALA A 345 28.78 -7.77 2.99
N GLU A 346 30.05 -8.09 2.72
CA GLU A 346 30.70 -9.33 3.13
C GLU A 346 30.65 -9.51 4.66
N ARG A 347 31.00 -8.46 5.43
CA ARG A 347 30.92 -8.48 6.90
C ARG A 347 29.49 -8.74 7.41
N GLY A 348 28.50 -8.19 6.73
CA GLY A 348 27.09 -8.43 7.04
C GLY A 348 26.67 -9.88 6.79
N LEU A 349 27.08 -10.45 5.65
CA LEU A 349 26.81 -11.85 5.31
C LEU A 349 27.53 -12.83 6.25
N GLU A 350 28.72 -12.48 6.73
CA GLU A 350 29.45 -13.25 7.73
C GLU A 350 28.76 -13.22 9.10
N SER A 351 28.25 -12.06 9.51
CA SER A 351 27.65 -11.86 10.84
C SER A 351 26.22 -12.39 10.95
N HIS A 352 25.42 -12.23 9.88
CA HIS A 352 23.97 -12.49 9.88
C HIS A 352 23.54 -13.61 8.92
N GLY A 353 24.49 -14.22 8.21
CA GLY A 353 24.22 -15.28 7.25
C GLY A 353 23.63 -14.78 5.94
N LEU A 354 23.05 -15.70 5.18
CA LEU A 354 22.57 -15.48 3.81
C LEU A 354 21.04 -15.31 3.73
N THR A 355 20.43 -14.74 4.77
CA THR A 355 18.96 -14.64 4.90
C THR A 355 18.38 -13.40 4.21
N ASP A 356 19.09 -12.25 4.26
CA ASP A 356 18.67 -11.04 3.54
C ASP A 356 19.11 -11.13 2.07
N ALA A 357 18.15 -11.42 1.19
CA ALA A 357 18.39 -11.56 -0.24
C ALA A 357 18.95 -10.28 -0.87
N ARG A 358 18.58 -9.10 -0.37
CA ARG A 358 19.04 -7.80 -0.89
C ARG A 358 20.52 -7.59 -0.60
N LEU A 359 20.97 -7.97 0.60
CA LEU A 359 22.39 -7.92 0.97
C LEU A 359 23.23 -8.87 0.12
N VAL A 360 22.72 -10.08 -0.15
CA VAL A 360 23.34 -11.04 -1.07
C VAL A 360 23.46 -10.46 -2.47
N ASP A 361 22.38 -9.87 -3.00
CA ASP A 361 22.35 -9.30 -4.35
C ASP A 361 23.32 -8.13 -4.48
N LEU A 362 23.36 -7.23 -3.48
CA LEU A 362 24.33 -6.14 -3.45
C LEU A 362 25.76 -6.67 -3.47
N ALA A 363 26.10 -7.63 -2.60
CA ALA A 363 27.43 -8.22 -2.56
C ALA A 363 27.81 -8.89 -3.89
N ALA A 364 26.87 -9.63 -4.51
CA ALA A 364 27.10 -10.28 -5.79
C ALA A 364 27.35 -9.28 -6.92
N GLU A 365 26.60 -8.17 -6.96
CA GLU A 365 26.82 -7.12 -7.96
C GLU A 365 28.14 -6.38 -7.74
N GLU A 366 28.49 -6.05 -6.50
CA GLU A 366 29.79 -5.43 -6.20
C GLU A 366 30.95 -6.37 -6.53
N HIS A 367 30.80 -7.69 -6.35
CA HIS A 367 31.78 -8.66 -6.82
C HIS A 367 31.94 -8.62 -8.35
N HIS A 368 30.84 -8.52 -9.11
CA HIS A 368 30.93 -8.37 -10.56
C HIS A 368 31.64 -7.08 -10.95
N ARG A 369 31.32 -5.95 -10.31
CA ARG A 369 31.98 -4.66 -10.55
C ARG A 369 33.49 -4.74 -10.29
N ALA A 370 33.89 -5.44 -9.24
CA ALA A 370 35.31 -5.68 -8.91
C ALA A 370 36.01 -6.71 -9.82
N GLY A 371 35.38 -7.19 -10.90
CA GLY A 371 35.93 -8.23 -11.78
C GLY A 371 35.97 -9.62 -11.14
N ARG A 372 35.36 -9.81 -9.97
CA ARG A 372 35.32 -11.05 -9.19
C ARG A 372 34.02 -11.83 -9.43
N GLY A 373 33.59 -11.94 -10.69
CA GLY A 373 32.33 -12.61 -11.05
C GLY A 373 32.25 -14.09 -10.59
N ALA A 374 33.38 -14.78 -10.50
CA ALA A 374 33.43 -16.14 -9.94
C ALA A 374 33.04 -16.15 -8.44
N ALA A 375 33.47 -15.15 -7.66
CA ALA A 375 33.11 -15.02 -6.25
C ALA A 375 31.61 -14.73 -6.07
N ALA A 376 31.01 -13.93 -6.97
CA ALA A 376 29.56 -13.75 -7.00
C ALA A 376 28.83 -15.09 -7.22
N ALA A 377 29.25 -15.87 -8.21
CA ALA A 377 28.68 -17.20 -8.47
C ALA A 377 28.89 -18.17 -7.29
N ASP A 378 30.02 -18.10 -6.58
CA ASP A 378 30.25 -18.88 -5.36
C ASP A 378 29.31 -18.46 -4.20
N LEU A 379 29.09 -17.16 -4.03
CA LEU A 379 28.14 -16.64 -3.06
C LEU A 379 26.73 -17.17 -3.33
N LEU A 380 26.23 -17.06 -4.57
CA LEU A 380 24.91 -17.58 -4.93
C LEU A 380 24.85 -19.12 -4.89
N GLY A 381 25.97 -19.81 -5.09
CA GLY A 381 26.08 -21.25 -4.86
C GLY A 381 25.78 -21.61 -3.41
N ARG A 382 26.38 -20.90 -2.44
CA ARG A 382 26.09 -21.07 -1.01
C ARG A 382 24.65 -20.73 -0.63
N VAL A 383 24.01 -19.80 -1.34
CA VAL A 383 22.59 -19.49 -1.18
C VAL A 383 21.74 -20.67 -1.64
N LEU A 384 22.05 -21.25 -2.80
CA LEU A 384 21.38 -22.45 -3.31
C LEU A 384 21.58 -23.64 -2.37
N ASP A 385 22.76 -23.82 -1.78
CA ASP A 385 23.02 -24.89 -0.78
C ASP A 385 22.10 -24.81 0.42
N ARG A 386 21.80 -23.59 0.90
CA ARG A 386 20.91 -23.38 2.04
C ARG A 386 19.44 -23.52 1.69
N ALA A 387 19.07 -23.10 0.48
CA ALA A 387 17.70 -23.13 0.00
C ALA A 387 17.65 -23.53 -1.48
N PRO A 388 17.62 -24.85 -1.78
CA PRO A 388 17.52 -25.39 -3.13
C PRO A 388 16.14 -25.12 -3.75
N THR A 389 15.96 -23.91 -4.29
CA THR A 389 14.71 -23.48 -4.95
C THR A 389 14.95 -23.15 -6.42
N VAL A 390 13.90 -23.20 -7.23
CA VAL A 390 13.95 -22.79 -8.64
C VAL A 390 14.49 -21.36 -8.78
N GLY A 391 14.03 -20.45 -7.92
CA GLY A 391 14.48 -19.05 -7.92
C GLY A 391 15.98 -18.90 -7.62
N ASN A 392 16.50 -19.59 -6.60
CA ASN A 392 17.93 -19.53 -6.28
C ASN A 392 18.79 -20.22 -7.35
N TYR A 393 18.28 -21.26 -8.01
CA TYR A 393 18.96 -21.88 -9.15
C TYR A 393 19.08 -20.90 -10.32
N GLN A 394 17.99 -20.20 -10.66
CA GLN A 394 17.97 -19.20 -11.72
C GLN A 394 18.90 -18.02 -11.41
N ARG A 395 18.91 -17.54 -10.16
CA ARG A 395 19.84 -16.50 -9.70
C ARG A 395 21.30 -16.93 -9.82
N LEU A 396 21.65 -18.13 -9.35
CA LEU A 396 22.99 -18.69 -9.53
C LEU A 396 23.35 -18.77 -11.02
N ALA A 397 22.45 -19.28 -11.85
CA ALA A 397 22.69 -19.43 -13.29
C ALA A 397 22.93 -18.09 -13.98
N GLU A 398 22.19 -17.04 -13.63
CA GLU A 398 22.38 -15.69 -14.16
C GLU A 398 23.79 -15.16 -13.86
N HIS A 399 24.19 -15.14 -12.57
CA HIS A 399 25.50 -14.66 -12.15
C HIS A 399 26.65 -15.54 -12.70
N ALA A 400 26.46 -16.86 -12.71
CA ALA A 400 27.45 -17.79 -13.25
C ALA A 400 27.61 -17.65 -14.77
N ARG A 401 26.55 -17.33 -15.53
CA ARG A 401 26.63 -17.05 -16.98
C ARG A 401 27.38 -15.75 -17.23
N ARG A 402 27.09 -14.68 -16.48
CA ARG A 402 27.86 -13.41 -16.53
C ARG A 402 29.35 -13.64 -16.25
N ALA A 403 29.67 -14.55 -15.34
CA ALA A 403 31.05 -14.92 -14.99
C ALA A 403 31.69 -15.99 -15.92
N GLY A 404 30.95 -16.53 -16.90
CA GLY A 404 31.45 -17.60 -17.77
C GLY A 404 31.68 -18.96 -17.08
N THR A 405 31.12 -19.17 -15.89
CA THR A 405 31.31 -20.40 -15.09
C THR A 405 30.10 -21.33 -15.06
N TRP A 406 29.00 -20.97 -15.72
CA TRP A 406 27.75 -21.73 -15.66
C TRP A 406 27.90 -23.19 -16.10
N ALA A 407 28.60 -23.44 -17.21
CA ALA A 407 28.78 -24.79 -17.75
C ALA A 407 29.42 -25.76 -16.73
N ALA A 408 30.35 -25.27 -15.90
CA ALA A 408 31.01 -26.08 -14.87
C ALA A 408 30.14 -26.30 -13.61
N ARG A 409 29.11 -25.46 -13.39
CA ARG A 409 28.28 -25.45 -12.18
C ARG A 409 26.89 -26.03 -12.38
N ARG A 410 26.40 -26.07 -13.62
CA ARG A 410 25.00 -26.40 -13.95
C ARG A 410 24.57 -27.74 -13.39
N ASP A 411 25.37 -28.77 -13.59
CA ASP A 411 25.02 -30.14 -13.17
C ASP A 411 25.04 -30.29 -11.64
N ASP A 412 25.99 -29.67 -10.95
CA ASP A 412 26.03 -29.64 -9.49
C ASP A 412 24.83 -28.87 -8.90
N ALA A 413 24.52 -27.70 -9.46
CA ALA A 413 23.35 -26.92 -9.05
C ALA A 413 22.04 -27.70 -9.25
N PHE A 414 21.93 -28.44 -10.36
CA PHE A 414 20.76 -29.27 -10.65
C PHE A 414 20.69 -30.48 -9.70
N ALA A 415 21.83 -31.07 -9.34
CA ALA A 415 21.90 -32.16 -8.38
C ALA A 415 21.43 -31.74 -6.99
N ARG A 416 21.76 -30.52 -6.53
CA ARG A 416 21.27 -29.96 -5.25
C ARG A 416 19.74 -29.89 -5.20
N LEU A 417 19.11 -29.38 -6.27
CA LEU A 417 17.65 -29.37 -6.39
C LEU A 417 17.05 -30.79 -6.38
N ARG A 418 17.73 -31.74 -7.03
CA ARG A 418 17.25 -33.12 -7.08
C ARG A 418 17.27 -33.76 -5.69
N VAL A 419 18.35 -33.58 -4.94
CA VAL A 419 18.46 -34.07 -3.55
C VAL A 419 17.31 -33.54 -2.70
N GLU A 420 17.00 -32.24 -2.78
CA GLU A 420 15.88 -31.63 -2.05
C GLU A 420 14.53 -32.25 -2.45
N VAL A 421 14.27 -32.43 -3.74
CA VAL A 421 13.04 -33.06 -4.24
C VAL A 421 12.92 -34.51 -3.78
N ASP A 422 14.03 -35.26 -3.81
CA ASP A 422 14.07 -36.68 -3.43
C ASP A 422 13.92 -36.88 -1.91
N GLN A 423 14.33 -35.90 -1.09
CA GLN A 423 14.25 -35.94 0.37
C GLN A 423 12.90 -35.48 0.95
N ARG A 424 12.01 -34.88 0.13
CA ARG A 424 10.70 -34.43 0.60
C ARG A 424 9.90 -35.60 1.15
N GLU A 425 9.43 -35.46 2.39
CA GLU A 425 8.55 -36.45 3.01
C GLU A 425 7.33 -36.71 2.11
N PRO A 426 6.91 -37.98 1.96
CA PRO A 426 5.67 -38.28 1.27
C PRO A 426 4.51 -37.53 1.95
N PRO A 427 3.49 -37.14 1.17
CA PRO A 427 2.37 -36.37 1.69
C PRO A 427 1.73 -37.07 2.90
N ARG A 428 1.50 -36.31 3.99
CA ARG A 428 0.83 -36.83 5.20
C ARG A 428 -0.66 -37.11 4.98
N TYR A 429 -1.23 -36.56 3.90
CA TYR A 429 -2.64 -36.65 3.59
C TYR A 429 -2.88 -37.05 2.14
N ARG A 430 -3.90 -37.89 1.92
CA ARG A 430 -4.23 -38.49 0.61
C ARG A 430 -4.61 -37.49 -0.50
N TRP A 431 -4.96 -36.26 -0.15
CA TRP A 431 -5.29 -35.20 -1.11
C TRP A 431 -4.07 -34.41 -1.60
N GLN A 432 -2.90 -34.61 -0.99
CA GLN A 432 -1.65 -33.99 -1.43
C GLN A 432 -1.00 -34.85 -2.53
N PRO A 433 -0.37 -34.24 -3.54
CA PRO A 433 0.28 -34.99 -4.63
C PRO A 433 1.38 -35.92 -4.12
N ALA A 434 1.40 -37.16 -4.62
CA ALA A 434 2.49 -38.11 -4.37
C ALA A 434 3.68 -37.76 -5.26
N ALA A 435 4.83 -37.46 -4.64
CA ALA A 435 6.06 -36.97 -5.27
C ALA A 435 5.85 -35.72 -6.16
N ASP A 436 6.63 -34.67 -5.91
CA ASP A 436 6.51 -33.43 -6.67
C ASP A 436 7.84 -33.01 -7.27
N ALA A 437 8.13 -33.52 -8.47
CA ALA A 437 9.30 -33.11 -9.23
C ALA A 437 9.11 -31.78 -9.97
N SER A 438 8.06 -30.99 -9.66
CA SER A 438 7.82 -29.68 -10.29
C SER A 438 9.04 -28.77 -10.30
N PRO A 439 9.86 -28.64 -9.21
CA PRO A 439 11.05 -27.79 -9.25
C PRO A 439 12.05 -28.19 -10.35
N LEU A 440 12.26 -29.50 -10.56
CA LEU A 440 13.18 -30.01 -11.59
C LEU A 440 12.61 -29.80 -12.99
N VAL A 441 11.32 -30.06 -13.17
CA VAL A 441 10.60 -29.83 -14.44
C VAL A 441 10.67 -28.35 -14.83
N GLU A 442 10.42 -27.45 -13.88
CA GLU A 442 10.44 -26.00 -14.12
C GLU A 442 11.83 -25.48 -14.50
N VAL A 443 12.87 -25.99 -13.86
CA VAL A 443 14.25 -25.65 -14.22
C VAL A 443 14.57 -26.12 -15.64
N LEU A 444 14.23 -27.36 -16.01
CA LEU A 444 14.49 -27.89 -17.35
C LEU A 444 13.71 -27.12 -18.43
N LEU A 445 12.45 -26.77 -18.16
CA LEU A 445 11.68 -25.90 -19.05
C LEU A 445 12.30 -24.51 -19.21
N TRP A 446 12.80 -23.94 -18.11
CA TRP A 446 13.47 -22.64 -18.14
C TRP A 446 14.81 -22.68 -18.89
N GLU A 447 15.54 -23.79 -18.82
CA GLU A 447 16.74 -24.02 -19.61
C GLU A 447 16.47 -24.33 -21.10
N GLY A 448 15.19 -24.51 -21.48
CA GLY A 448 14.80 -24.85 -22.84
C GLY A 448 14.95 -26.33 -23.18
N ASP A 449 14.91 -27.22 -22.18
CA ASP A 449 14.95 -28.68 -22.33
C ASP A 449 13.57 -29.33 -22.03
N PRO A 450 12.59 -29.22 -22.96
CA PRO A 450 11.28 -29.84 -22.79
C PRO A 450 11.34 -31.37 -22.75
N ASP A 451 12.34 -32.00 -23.37
CA ASP A 451 12.51 -33.44 -23.39
C ASP A 451 12.96 -33.99 -22.04
N GLY A 452 13.96 -33.35 -21.43
CA GLY A 452 14.37 -33.64 -20.07
C GLY A 452 13.26 -33.36 -19.07
N ALA A 453 12.54 -32.24 -19.22
CA ALA A 453 11.42 -31.88 -18.37
C ALA A 453 10.32 -32.95 -18.40
N TRP A 454 9.99 -33.47 -19.59
CA TRP A 454 9.04 -34.56 -19.77
C TRP A 454 9.51 -35.85 -19.10
N ALA A 455 10.77 -36.24 -19.31
CA ALA A 455 11.33 -37.43 -18.68
C ALA A 455 11.32 -37.36 -17.15
N GLN A 456 11.56 -36.17 -16.59
CA GLN A 456 11.53 -35.95 -15.15
C GLN A 456 10.11 -36.01 -14.58
N ALA A 457 9.14 -35.40 -15.26
CA ALA A 457 7.73 -35.47 -14.88
C ALA A 457 7.20 -36.92 -14.87
N GLN A 458 7.61 -37.75 -15.83
CA GLN A 458 7.22 -39.16 -15.88
C GLN A 458 7.81 -40.00 -14.75
N ARG A 459 8.97 -39.61 -14.20
CA ARG A 459 9.63 -40.31 -13.10
C ARG A 459 9.06 -39.92 -11.73
N GLY A 460 8.85 -38.62 -11.52
CA GLY A 460 8.59 -38.07 -10.18
C GLY A 460 7.26 -37.36 -10.02
N GLY A 461 6.40 -37.35 -11.05
CA GLY A 461 5.17 -36.57 -11.05
C GLY A 461 5.41 -35.06 -11.04
N CYS A 462 4.35 -34.29 -11.18
CA CYS A 462 4.38 -32.84 -10.98
C CYS A 462 2.96 -32.32 -10.67
N SER A 463 2.90 -31.11 -10.12
CA SER A 463 1.65 -30.42 -9.81
C SER A 463 0.82 -30.14 -11.07
N GLY A 464 -0.50 -30.00 -10.94
CA GLY A 464 -1.38 -29.76 -12.10
C GLY A 464 -1.02 -28.49 -12.89
N SER A 465 -0.60 -27.42 -12.22
CA SER A 465 -0.12 -26.19 -12.87
C SER A 465 1.17 -26.42 -13.66
N THR A 466 2.13 -27.15 -13.10
CA THR A 466 3.40 -27.47 -13.77
C THR A 466 3.19 -28.46 -14.92
N VAL A 467 2.27 -29.42 -14.79
CA VAL A 467 1.85 -30.32 -15.88
C VAL A 467 1.36 -29.52 -17.08
N MET A 468 0.55 -28.47 -16.88
CA MET A 468 0.05 -27.67 -17.99
C MET A 468 1.12 -26.79 -18.64
N ARG A 469 2.08 -26.28 -17.86
CA ARG A 469 3.26 -25.58 -18.43
C ARG A 469 4.11 -26.53 -19.27
N LEU A 470 4.33 -27.75 -18.80
CA LEU A 470 5.04 -28.80 -19.53
C LEU A 470 4.29 -29.21 -20.80
N ALA A 471 2.98 -29.42 -20.70
CA ALA A 471 2.10 -29.77 -21.82
C ALA A 471 2.22 -28.72 -22.95
N ARG A 472 2.14 -27.44 -22.60
CA ARG A 472 2.33 -26.33 -23.56
C ARG A 472 3.70 -26.35 -24.21
N ALA A 473 4.76 -26.58 -23.45
CA ALA A 473 6.13 -26.62 -23.96
C ALA A 473 6.40 -27.83 -24.87
N CYS A 474 5.75 -28.96 -24.61
CA CYS A 474 5.91 -30.20 -25.37
C CYS A 474 4.90 -30.38 -26.51
N ARG A 475 3.99 -29.41 -26.74
CA ARG A 475 2.84 -29.59 -27.62
C ARG A 475 3.20 -29.98 -29.07
N GLU A 476 4.30 -29.43 -29.60
CA GLU A 476 4.76 -29.69 -30.97
C GLU A 476 5.68 -30.92 -31.04
N LEU A 477 6.38 -31.23 -29.95
CA LEU A 477 7.29 -32.36 -29.85
C LEU A 477 6.56 -33.68 -29.60
N ARG A 478 5.43 -33.63 -28.87
CA ARG A 478 4.67 -34.78 -28.35
C ARG A 478 3.16 -34.52 -28.32
N PRO A 479 2.52 -34.23 -29.47
CA PRO A 479 1.10 -33.85 -29.49
C PRO A 479 0.19 -34.95 -28.93
N GLN A 480 0.46 -36.22 -29.25
CA GLN A 480 -0.38 -37.35 -28.85
C GLN A 480 -0.36 -37.62 -27.35
N GLU A 481 0.77 -37.37 -26.69
CA GLU A 481 0.92 -37.54 -25.24
C GLU A 481 0.40 -36.34 -24.46
N VAL A 482 0.39 -35.15 -25.06
CA VAL A 482 -0.08 -33.91 -24.45
C VAL A 482 -1.60 -33.79 -24.50
N ILE A 483 -2.25 -34.26 -25.57
CA ILE A 483 -3.71 -34.20 -25.73
C ILE A 483 -4.48 -34.73 -24.50
N PRO A 484 -4.19 -35.93 -23.95
CA PRO A 484 -4.88 -36.44 -22.77
C PRO A 484 -4.76 -35.55 -21.53
N LEU A 485 -3.65 -34.81 -21.38
CA LEU A 485 -3.44 -33.88 -20.26
C LEU A 485 -4.37 -32.67 -20.39
N TYR A 486 -4.47 -32.12 -21.60
CA TYR A 486 -5.45 -31.06 -21.91
C TYR A 486 -6.88 -31.53 -21.68
N GLN A 487 -7.23 -32.73 -22.14
CA GLN A 487 -8.58 -33.28 -21.97
C GLN A 487 -8.96 -33.40 -20.48
N ARG A 488 -8.03 -33.85 -19.63
CA ARG A 488 -8.24 -33.96 -18.18
C ARG A 488 -8.46 -32.59 -17.53
N GLU A 489 -7.67 -31.59 -17.86
CA GLU A 489 -7.85 -30.23 -17.32
C GLU A 489 -9.12 -29.55 -17.83
N ILE A 490 -9.50 -29.78 -19.10
CA ILE A 490 -10.78 -29.34 -19.65
C ILE A 490 -11.94 -29.93 -18.84
N ASP A 491 -11.93 -31.25 -18.60
CA ASP A 491 -12.96 -31.92 -17.80
C ASP A 491 -12.97 -31.39 -16.34
N ALA A 492 -11.81 -31.14 -15.75
CA ALA A 492 -11.69 -30.57 -14.40
C ALA A 492 -12.25 -29.14 -14.31
N ALA A 493 -11.93 -28.28 -15.28
CA ALA A 493 -12.46 -26.92 -15.39
C ALA A 493 -13.99 -26.93 -15.54
N ILE A 494 -14.53 -27.79 -16.40
CA ILE A 494 -15.98 -27.98 -16.56
C ILE A 494 -16.63 -28.50 -15.27
N GLY A 495 -15.90 -29.29 -14.49
CA GLY A 495 -16.32 -29.81 -13.18
C GLY A 495 -16.60 -28.73 -12.13
N ARG A 496 -15.97 -27.55 -12.23
CA ARG A 496 -16.16 -26.42 -11.29
C ARG A 496 -17.51 -25.70 -11.40
N LYS A 497 -18.27 -25.95 -12.48
CA LYS A 497 -19.67 -25.52 -12.67
C LYS A 497 -19.94 -24.01 -12.48
N ASN A 498 -19.03 -23.16 -12.93
CA ASN A 498 -19.24 -21.70 -12.96
C ASN A 498 -18.81 -21.13 -14.33
N ASN A 499 -19.25 -19.91 -14.63
CA ASN A 499 -19.06 -19.33 -15.96
C ASN A 499 -17.59 -19.04 -16.29
N SER A 500 -16.77 -18.64 -15.32
CA SER A 500 -15.34 -18.39 -15.55
C SER A 500 -14.58 -19.68 -15.87
N ALA A 501 -14.87 -20.77 -15.15
CA ALA A 501 -14.25 -22.07 -15.42
C ALA A 501 -14.71 -22.67 -16.75
N TYR A 502 -15.94 -22.38 -17.22
CA TYR A 502 -16.34 -22.74 -18.58
C TYR A 502 -15.56 -21.97 -19.63
N ALA A 503 -15.35 -20.66 -19.45
CA ALA A 503 -14.53 -19.87 -20.36
C ALA A 503 -13.09 -20.41 -20.44
N GLU A 504 -12.48 -20.73 -19.29
CA GLU A 504 -11.16 -21.37 -19.22
C GLU A 504 -11.12 -22.71 -19.97
N ALA A 505 -12.14 -23.56 -19.82
CA ALA A 505 -12.23 -24.82 -20.57
C ALA A 505 -12.28 -24.58 -22.08
N VAL A 506 -12.98 -23.52 -22.53
CA VAL A 506 -13.02 -23.19 -23.97
C VAL A 506 -11.67 -22.65 -24.46
N GLU A 507 -10.91 -21.91 -23.64
CA GLU A 507 -9.53 -21.52 -23.99
C GLU A 507 -8.61 -22.73 -24.14
N LEU A 508 -8.67 -23.69 -23.20
CA LEU A 508 -7.92 -24.93 -23.30
C LEU A 508 -8.30 -25.75 -24.55
N LEU A 509 -9.57 -25.74 -24.93
CA LEU A 509 -10.04 -26.34 -26.18
C LEU A 509 -9.46 -25.66 -27.42
N VAL A 510 -9.28 -24.32 -27.39
CA VAL A 510 -8.62 -23.59 -28.49
C VAL A 510 -7.17 -24.02 -28.60
N GLU A 511 -6.45 -24.06 -27.48
CA GLU A 511 -5.03 -24.46 -27.44
C GLU A 511 -4.81 -25.88 -27.95
N VAL A 512 -5.64 -26.84 -27.52
CA VAL A 512 -5.45 -28.25 -27.90
C VAL A 512 -5.90 -28.54 -29.34
N LYS A 513 -6.80 -27.72 -29.91
CA LYS A 513 -7.36 -27.94 -31.26
C LYS A 513 -6.28 -28.14 -32.32
N SER A 514 -5.19 -27.36 -32.28
CA SER A 514 -4.11 -27.44 -33.26
C SER A 514 -3.25 -28.70 -33.14
N LEU A 515 -3.42 -29.48 -32.06
CA LEU A 515 -2.64 -30.70 -31.80
C LEU A 515 -3.33 -31.95 -32.33
N PHE A 516 -4.64 -31.89 -32.57
CA PHE A 516 -5.40 -33.01 -33.12
C PHE A 516 -5.17 -33.16 -34.62
N GLU A 517 -5.17 -34.41 -35.09
CA GLU A 517 -5.28 -34.74 -36.51
C GLU A 517 -6.65 -34.30 -37.06
N THR A 518 -6.79 -34.23 -38.39
CA THR A 518 -7.85 -33.53 -39.14
C THR A 518 -9.28 -33.77 -38.62
N ASP A 519 -9.59 -34.99 -38.16
CA ASP A 519 -10.93 -35.37 -37.68
C ASP A 519 -11.02 -35.57 -36.16
N GLY A 520 -9.88 -35.73 -35.46
CA GLY A 520 -9.86 -36.14 -34.05
C GLY A 520 -10.44 -35.09 -33.09
N PHE A 521 -10.32 -33.80 -33.42
CA PHE A 521 -10.90 -32.74 -32.59
C PHE A 521 -12.43 -32.70 -32.68
N ALA A 522 -12.98 -32.96 -33.87
CA ALA A 522 -14.43 -32.98 -34.08
C ALA A 522 -15.08 -34.10 -33.26
N ASP A 523 -14.49 -35.30 -33.28
CA ASP A 523 -14.94 -36.44 -32.49
C ASP A 523 -14.88 -36.15 -30.98
N TYR A 524 -13.78 -35.52 -30.53
CA TYR A 524 -13.64 -35.12 -29.13
C TYR A 524 -14.71 -34.11 -28.70
N LEU A 525 -15.01 -33.11 -29.53
CA LEU A 525 -16.07 -32.13 -29.26
C LEU A 525 -17.46 -32.76 -29.18
N VAL A 526 -17.78 -33.71 -30.07
CA VAL A 526 -19.06 -34.43 -30.04
C VAL A 526 -19.22 -35.17 -28.72
N GLU A 527 -18.19 -35.88 -28.27
CA GLU A 527 -18.21 -36.63 -27.02
C GLU A 527 -18.29 -35.71 -25.80
N LEU A 528 -17.56 -34.59 -25.79
CA LEU A 528 -17.59 -33.60 -24.72
C LEU A 528 -18.99 -32.97 -24.58
N ARG A 529 -19.65 -32.65 -25.70
CA ARG A 529 -21.02 -32.15 -25.75
C ARG A 529 -22.02 -33.15 -25.21
N ARG A 530 -21.90 -34.42 -25.63
CA ARG A 530 -22.77 -35.50 -25.17
C ARG A 530 -22.70 -35.64 -23.65
N ARG A 531 -21.49 -35.61 -23.08
CA ARG A 531 -21.24 -35.73 -21.63
C ARG A 531 -21.74 -34.52 -20.83
N HIS A 532 -21.76 -33.33 -21.44
CA HIS A 532 -22.04 -32.08 -20.74
C HIS A 532 -23.29 -31.33 -21.23
N ARG A 533 -24.19 -31.99 -21.97
CA ARG A 533 -25.42 -31.43 -22.54
C ARG A 533 -26.32 -30.66 -21.55
N ALA A 534 -26.28 -30.99 -20.26
CA ALA A 534 -27.07 -30.33 -19.23
C ALA A 534 -26.51 -28.94 -18.83
N LYS A 535 -25.25 -28.64 -19.17
CA LYS A 535 -24.55 -27.39 -18.81
C LYS A 535 -24.78 -26.32 -19.90
N ARG A 536 -25.96 -25.68 -19.89
CA ARG A 536 -26.42 -24.75 -20.95
C ARG A 536 -25.43 -23.62 -21.27
N ASN A 537 -24.77 -23.04 -20.27
CA ASN A 537 -23.81 -21.95 -20.48
C ASN A 537 -22.53 -22.43 -21.20
N LEU A 538 -22.04 -23.63 -20.87
CA LEU A 538 -20.91 -24.24 -21.60
C LEU A 538 -21.29 -24.51 -23.06
N VAL A 539 -22.49 -25.07 -23.29
CA VAL A 539 -22.99 -25.34 -24.65
C VAL A 539 -23.09 -24.04 -25.46
N ALA A 540 -23.57 -22.96 -24.86
CA ALA A 540 -23.64 -21.64 -25.49
C ALA A 540 -22.24 -21.11 -25.87
N LEU A 541 -21.24 -21.26 -25.00
CA LEU A 541 -19.86 -20.85 -25.29
C LEU A 541 -19.22 -21.66 -26.43
N LEU A 542 -19.47 -22.97 -26.48
CA LEU A 542 -18.99 -23.80 -27.59
C LEU A 542 -19.67 -23.41 -28.91
N ALA A 543 -20.98 -23.17 -28.90
CA ALA A 543 -21.73 -22.75 -30.08
C ALA A 543 -21.28 -21.38 -30.61
N ALA A 544 -20.95 -20.44 -29.71
CA ALA A 544 -20.44 -19.11 -30.09
C ALA A 544 -19.10 -19.19 -30.85
N ARG A 545 -18.31 -20.26 -30.68
CA ARG A 545 -17.07 -20.52 -31.44
C ARG A 545 -17.28 -21.34 -32.72
N GLY A 546 -18.54 -21.65 -33.06
CA GLY A 546 -18.87 -22.49 -34.21
C GLY A 546 -18.46 -23.95 -34.04
N TRP A 547 -18.27 -24.40 -32.79
CA TRP A 547 -17.93 -25.79 -32.48
C TRP A 547 -19.15 -26.65 -32.33
#